data_AF-A6FI11-F1
#
_entry.id   AF-A6FI11-F1
#
_cell.length_a   1.000
_cell.length_b   1.000
_cell.length_c   1.000
_cell.angle_alpha   90.00
_cell.angle_beta   90.00
_cell.angle_gamma   90.00
#
_symmetry.space_group_name_H-M   'P 1'
#
loop_
_entity.id
_entity.type
_entity.pdbx_description
1 polymer ?
#
loop_
_entity_poly.entity_id
_entity_poly.type
_entity_poly.pdbx_seq_one_letter_code
_entity_poly.pdbx_strand_id
1 'polypeptide(L)' 'MRRVLLLVSILSLTACSSLGVKPWERDLLAKPEMQLVENPMEMGFEDHTYFSKEGSSGGGSFAGGGCGCN' A
#
# COMPACT_ATOMS: atom_id res chain seq x y z
N MET A 1 22.84 5.83 -35.49
CA MET A 1 21.70 4.97 -35.11
C MET A 1 21.76 4.48 -33.66
N ARG A 2 22.83 3.80 -33.22
CA ARG A 2 22.97 3.28 -31.83
C ARG A 2 22.82 4.34 -30.71
N ARG A 3 23.34 5.56 -30.91
CA ARG A 3 23.17 6.68 -29.95
C ARG A 3 21.72 7.18 -29.86
N VAL A 4 20.97 7.13 -30.96
CA VAL A 4 19.56 7.54 -31.01
C VAL A 4 18.70 6.52 -30.27
N LEU A 5 18.95 5.23 -30.47
CA LEU A 5 18.28 4.14 -29.73
C LEU A 5 18.52 4.24 -28.21
N LEU A 6 19.74 4.57 -27.79
CA LEU A 6 20.05 4.77 -26.36
C LEU A 6 19.29 5.96 -25.77
N LEU A 7 19.22 7.09 -26.48
CA LEU A 7 18.48 8.27 -26.03
C LEU A 7 16.98 7.99 -25.90
N VAL A 8 16.38 7.28 -26.86
CA VAL A 8 14.97 6.88 -26.81
C VAL A 8 14.69 5.96 -25.62
N SER A 9 15.56 4.98 -25.37
CA SER A 9 15.45 4.07 -24.22
C SER A 9 15.47 4.80 -22.87
N ILE A 10 16.34 5.80 -22.74
CA ILE A 10 16.44 6.62 -21.52
C ILE A 10 15.18 7.46 -21.31
N LEU A 11 14.60 8.01 -22.39
CA LEU A 11 13.39 8.82 -22.32
C LEU A 11 12.15 8.01 -21.90
N SER A 12 12.08 6.73 -22.27
CA SER A 12 10.96 5.85 -21.88
C SER A 12 10.89 5.52 -20.39
N LEU A 13 11.99 5.67 -19.63
CA LEU A 13 12.03 5.37 -18.19
C LEU A 13 11.18 6.33 -17.35
N THR A 14 10.91 7.54 -17.85
CA THR A 14 10.14 8.56 -17.12
C THR A 14 8.68 8.68 -17.58
N ALA A 15 8.24 7.86 -18.54
CA ALA A 15 6.93 7.98 -19.18
C ALA A 15 5.75 7.86 -18.20
N CYS A 16 5.91 7.09 -17.13
CA CYS A 16 4.86 6.87 -16.12
C CYS A 16 5.03 7.74 -14.85
N SER A 17 6.00 8.67 -14.82
CA SER A 17 6.28 9.48 -13.62
C SER A 17 5.13 10.39 -13.17
N SER A 18 4.19 10.69 -14.07
CA SER A 18 2.98 11.48 -13.78
C SER A 18 1.72 10.64 -13.56
N LEU A 19 1.82 9.30 -13.64
CA LEU A 19 0.71 8.40 -13.33
C LEU A 19 0.60 8.26 -11.81
N GLY A 20 -0.15 9.18 -11.20
CA GLY A 20 -0.42 9.19 -9.79
C GLY A 20 -1.43 10.28 -9.43
N VAL A 21 -2.07 10.11 -8.28
CA VAL A 21 -3.03 11.09 -7.75
C VAL A 21 -2.27 12.13 -6.93
N LYS A 22 -2.70 13.38 -7.00
CA LYS A 22 -2.10 14.45 -6.19
C LYS A 22 -2.40 14.19 -4.71
N PRO A 23 -1.54 14.64 -3.77
CA PRO A 23 -1.74 14.33 -2.36
C PRO A 23 -3.12 14.68 -1.80
N TRP A 24 -3.70 15.80 -2.24
CA TRP A 24 -5.02 16.25 -1.83
C TRP A 24 -6.19 15.52 -2.52
N GLU A 25 -5.94 14.75 -3.58
CA GLU A 25 -6.96 13.92 -4.24
C GLU A 25 -7.12 12.57 -3.53
N ARG A 26 -6.20 12.21 -2.63
CA ARG A 26 -6.23 10.93 -1.91
C ARG A 26 -7.46 10.79 -1.03
N ASP A 27 -7.86 11.85 -0.33
CA ASP A 27 -9.05 11.84 0.54
C ASP A 27 -10.35 11.58 -0.24
N LEU A 28 -10.43 12.10 -1.47
CA LEU A 28 -11.61 11.92 -2.33
C LEU A 28 -11.64 10.55 -3.02
N LEU A 29 -10.48 9.94 -3.26
CA LEU A 29 -10.36 8.68 -4.00
C LEU A 29 -10.26 7.45 -3.09
N ALA A 30 -9.79 7.62 -1.84
CA ALA A 30 -9.70 6.57 -0.85
C ALA A 30 -11.06 6.34 -0.17
N LYS A 31 -11.93 5.58 -0.84
CA LYS A 31 -13.25 5.28 -0.28
C LYS A 31 -13.15 4.35 0.93
N PRO A 32 -14.08 4.43 1.91
CA PRO A 32 -14.09 3.55 3.07
C PRO A 32 -14.11 2.06 2.71
N GLU A 33 -14.74 1.67 1.60
CA GLU A 33 -14.82 0.26 1.17
C GLU A 33 -13.51 -0.28 0.57
N MET A 34 -12.52 0.59 0.36
CA MET A 34 -11.18 0.21 -0.12
C MET A 34 -10.22 -0.10 1.04
N GLN A 35 -10.67 0.06 2.30
CA GLN A 35 -9.87 -0.29 3.46
C GLN A 35 -9.60 -1.80 3.46
N LEU A 36 -8.36 -2.19 3.71
CA LEU A 36 -7.99 -3.61 3.84
C LEU A 36 -8.62 -4.26 5.07
N VAL A 37 -9.01 -3.42 6.02
CA VAL A 37 -9.62 -3.81 7.28
C VAL A 37 -10.96 -3.10 7.35
N GLU A 38 -12.02 -3.88 7.27
CA GLU A 38 -13.38 -3.37 7.39
C GLU A 38 -13.65 -2.83 8.80
N ASN A 39 -13.19 -3.56 9.82
CA ASN A 39 -13.39 -3.22 11.22
C ASN A 39 -12.07 -3.29 12.01
N PRO A 40 -11.41 -2.16 12.27
CA PRO A 40 -10.13 -2.15 12.98
C PRO A 40 -10.24 -2.59 14.45
N MET A 41 -11.42 -2.40 15.08
CA MET A 41 -11.65 -2.83 16.46
C MET A 41 -11.71 -4.34 16.56
N GLU A 42 -12.40 -4.99 15.63
CA GLU A 42 -12.49 -6.44 15.55
C GLU A 42 -11.15 -7.07 15.23
N MET A 43 -10.43 -6.55 14.23
CA MET A 43 -9.06 -6.99 13.94
C MET A 43 -8.13 -6.88 15.16
N GLY A 44 -8.20 -5.76 15.90
CA GLY A 44 -7.40 -5.59 17.10
C GLY A 44 -7.75 -6.59 18.21
N PHE A 45 -9.03 -6.93 18.35
CA PHE A 45 -9.48 -7.94 19.31
C PHE A 45 -9.03 -9.35 18.93
N GLU A 46 -9.12 -9.71 17.64
CA GLU A 46 -8.63 -10.98 17.12
C GLU A 46 -7.12 -11.12 17.30
N ASP A 47 -6.35 -10.07 16.98
CA ASP A 47 -4.89 -10.05 17.16
C ASP A 47 -4.51 -10.20 18.64
N HIS A 48 -5.19 -9.47 19.54
CA HIS A 48 -5.01 -9.64 20.98
C HIS A 48 -5.29 -11.07 21.45
N THR A 49 -6.35 -11.69 20.93
CA THR A 49 -6.72 -13.06 21.26
C THR A 49 -5.69 -14.06 20.72
N TYR A 50 -5.26 -13.87 19.47
CA TYR A 50 -4.27 -14.69 18.80
C TYR A 50 -2.93 -14.62 19.54
N PHE A 51 -2.42 -13.42 19.82
CA PHE A 51 -1.17 -13.24 20.54
C PHE A 51 -1.20 -13.87 21.93
N SER A 52 -2.34 -13.76 22.61
CA SER A 52 -2.54 -14.36 23.95
C SER A 52 -2.53 -15.89 23.93
N LYS A 53 -2.91 -16.52 22.81
CA LYS A 53 -3.02 -17.98 22.69
C LYS A 53 -1.83 -18.63 21.99
N GLU A 54 -1.26 -17.96 20.99
CA GLU A 54 -0.40 -18.57 19.97
C GLU A 54 0.83 -17.72 19.62
N GLY A 55 1.10 -16.62 20.34
CA GLY A 55 2.18 -15.67 20.01
C GLY A 55 3.60 -16.27 19.99
N SER A 56 3.83 -17.40 20.66
CA SER A 56 5.12 -18.13 20.62
C SER A 56 5.40 -18.82 19.29
N SER A 57 4.37 -19.04 18.46
CA SER A 57 4.46 -19.76 17.18
C SER A 57 4.98 -18.87 16.04
N GLY A 58 5.11 -17.56 16.27
CA GLY A 58 5.42 -16.59 15.23
C GLY A 58 4.21 -16.36 14.32
N GLY A 59 3.52 -15.26 14.58
CA GLY A 59 2.34 -14.84 13.84
C GLY A 59 1.85 -13.54 14.48
N GLY A 60 1.69 -12.52 13.66
CA GLY A 60 1.43 -11.16 14.10
C GLY A 60 1.70 -10.30 12.89
N SER A 61 0.63 -9.99 12.15
CA SER A 61 0.74 -9.12 11.00
C SER A 61 0.98 -7.69 11.46
N PHE A 62 1.72 -6.96 10.65
CA PHE A 62 1.70 -5.50 10.63
C PHE A 62 0.24 -5.06 10.46
N ALA A 63 -0.29 -4.33 11.44
CA ALA A 63 -1.61 -3.72 11.34
C ALA A 63 -1.67 -2.86 10.06
N GLY A 64 -2.56 -3.23 9.14
CA GLY A 64 -2.91 -2.42 7.98
C GLY A 64 -1.76 -2.16 6.99
N GLY A 65 -1.49 -3.12 6.11
CA GLY A 65 -0.67 -2.91 4.91
C GLY A 65 -1.41 -2.15 3.81
N GLY A 66 -2.04 -1.01 4.11
CA GLY A 66 -2.71 -0.17 3.11
C GLY A 66 -1.71 0.51 2.18
N CYS A 67 -2.18 1.15 1.10
CA CYS A 67 -1.36 1.91 0.16
C CYS A 67 -0.65 3.16 0.76
N GLY A 68 -0.37 3.18 2.06
CA GLY A 68 0.51 4.15 2.71
C GLY A 68 -0.13 5.52 2.96
N CYS A 69 -1.44 5.58 3.19
CA CYS A 69 -2.06 6.79 3.74
C CYS A 69 -2.16 6.60 5.25
N ASN A 70 -1.22 7.23 5.97
CA ASN A 70 -1.25 7.45 7.42
C ASN A 70 -2.28 8.54 7.73
#